data_AF-A0A4R3JCI7-F1
#
_entry.id   AF-A0A4R3JCI7-F1
#
_cell.length_a   1.000
_cell.length_b   1.000
_cell.length_c   1.000
_cell.angle_alpha   90.00
_cell.angle_beta   90.00
_cell.angle_gamma   90.00
#
_symmetry.space_group_name_H-M   'P 1'
#
loop_
_entity.id
_entity.type
_entity.pdbx_description
1 polymer ?
#
loop_
_entity_poly.entity_id
_entity_poly.type
_entity_poly.pdbx_seq_one_letter_code
_entity_poly.pdbx_strand_id
1 'polypeptide(L)'
;MAQVVRVPLVVLQRPFAANYYLGLFDRHADISVAAYANSTEMVRSLVSAGHGCAVLNMRPMTLTSYCGAELAGLPISGPLPPLTLAIGYDRSRPRRLVRHFIDACHAHFTETGPQQCIVERQVG
;
A
#
# COMPACT_ATOMS: atom_id res chain seq x y z
N MET A 1 -10.14 -6.18 -9.99
CA MET A 1 -9.19 -7.25 -9.61
C MET A 1 -9.06 -8.41 -10.62
N ALA A 2 -10.05 -8.69 -11.49
CA ALA A 2 -10.01 -9.85 -12.40
C ALA A 2 -8.77 -9.94 -13.33
N GLN A 3 -8.19 -8.81 -13.75
CA GLN A 3 -6.98 -8.79 -14.58
C GLN A 3 -5.71 -9.17 -13.80
N VAL A 4 -5.65 -8.80 -12.52
CA VAL A 4 -4.49 -9.04 -11.65
C VAL A 4 -4.31 -10.53 -11.37
N VAL A 5 -5.41 -11.28 -11.26
CA VAL A 5 -5.41 -12.74 -11.03
C VAL A 5 -4.73 -13.53 -12.16
N ARG A 6 -4.58 -12.93 -13.36
CA ARG A 6 -3.96 -13.59 -14.52
C ARG A 6 -2.44 -13.63 -14.47
N VAL A 7 -1.82 -12.92 -13.54
CA VAL A 7 -0.37 -12.88 -13.36
C VAL A 7 -0.02 -13.23 -11.91
N PRO A 8 1.13 -13.87 -11.65
CA PRO A 8 1.54 -14.19 -10.29
C PRO A 8 1.67 -12.93 -9.42
N LEU A 9 1.28 -13.04 -8.15
CA LEU A 9 1.34 -11.95 -7.19
C LEU A 9 2.60 -12.05 -6.33
N VAL A 10 3.30 -10.92 -6.16
CA VAL A 10 4.31 -10.71 -5.13
C VAL A 10 3.65 -10.00 -3.95
N VAL A 11 3.53 -10.70 -2.83
CA VAL A 11 2.75 -10.23 -1.68
C VAL A 11 3.68 -9.59 -0.65
N LEU A 12 3.37 -8.35 -0.25
CA LEU A 12 4.03 -7.72 0.91
C LEU A 12 3.56 -8.41 2.20
N GLN A 13 4.39 -9.30 2.74
CA GLN A 13 4.15 -10.03 3.96
C GLN A 13 4.56 -9.18 5.18
N ARG A 14 3.58 -8.47 5.73
CA ARG A 14 3.63 -7.91 7.08
C ARG A 14 2.52 -8.55 7.92
N PRO A 15 2.66 -8.60 9.26
CA PRO A 15 1.54 -9.00 10.13
C PRO A 15 0.27 -8.22 9.72
N PHE A 16 -0.84 -8.94 9.52
CA PHE A 16 -2.14 -8.43 9.07
C PHE A 16 -2.24 -7.89 7.62
N ALA A 17 -1.14 -7.42 7.02
CA ALA A 17 -1.18 -6.84 5.66
C ALA A 17 -1.40 -7.89 4.55
N ALA A 18 -0.85 -9.10 4.70
CA ALA A 18 -1.02 -10.16 3.70
C ALA A 18 -2.50 -10.54 3.51
N ASN A 19 -3.23 -10.68 4.63
CA ASN A 19 -4.66 -11.00 4.60
C ASN A 19 -5.49 -9.87 3.96
N TYR A 20 -5.09 -8.61 4.17
CA TYR A 20 -5.72 -7.49 3.48
C TYR A 20 -5.57 -7.61 1.96
N TYR A 21 -4.35 -7.81 1.45
CA TYR A 21 -4.11 -7.89 0.00
C TYR A 21 -4.86 -9.05 -0.66
N LEU A 22 -4.83 -10.22 -0.03
CA LEU A 22 -5.55 -11.40 -0.53
C LEU A 22 -7.07 -11.20 -0.45
N GLY A 23 -7.55 -10.50 0.60
CA GLY A 23 -8.96 -10.16 0.76
C GLY A 23 -9.52 -9.15 -0.24
N LEU A 24 -8.68 -8.51 -1.06
CA LEU A 24 -9.15 -7.62 -2.14
C LEU A 24 -9.71 -8.38 -3.35
N PHE A 25 -9.41 -9.68 -3.45
CA PHE A 25 -9.84 -10.52 -4.56
C PHE A 25 -11.15 -11.25 -4.24
N ASP A 26 -11.85 -11.72 -5.27
CA ASP A 26 -13.01 -12.59 -5.07
C ASP A 26 -12.58 -13.84 -4.31
N ARG A 27 -13.41 -14.34 -3.38
CA ARG A 27 -13.13 -15.54 -2.59
C ARG A 27 -12.89 -16.79 -3.45
N HIS A 28 -13.36 -16.82 -4.70
CA HIS A 28 -13.13 -17.91 -5.65
C HIS A 28 -12.07 -17.56 -6.70
N ALA A 29 -11.37 -16.43 -6.58
CA ALA A 29 -10.26 -16.11 -7.47
C ALA A 29 -9.11 -17.09 -7.23
N ASP A 30 -8.62 -17.70 -8.31
CA ASP A 30 -7.44 -18.56 -8.27
C ASP A 30 -6.17 -17.70 -8.34
N ILE A 31 -5.67 -17.26 -7.19
CA ILE A 31 -4.53 -16.36 -7.09
C ILE A 31 -3.24 -17.18 -7.00
N SER A 32 -2.38 -17.06 -8.01
CA SER A 32 -1.01 -17.58 -7.93
C SER A 32 -0.10 -16.59 -7.18
N VAL A 33 0.60 -17.04 -6.15
CA VAL A 33 1.59 -16.23 -5.41
C VAL A 33 2.99 -16.68 -5.79
N ALA A 34 3.77 -15.79 -6.39
CA ALA A 34 5.16 -16.06 -6.78
C ALA A 34 6.12 -15.98 -5.59
N ALA A 35 5.90 -15.01 -4.71
CA ALA A 35 6.78 -14.75 -3.58
C ALA A 35 6.07 -13.94 -2.50
N TYR A 36 6.53 -14.13 -1.27
CA TYR A 36 6.25 -13.23 -0.16
C TYR A 36 7.49 -12.40 0.14
N ALA A 37 7.32 -11.08 0.23
CA ALA A 37 8.38 -10.12 0.45
C ALA A 37 8.14 -9.33 1.75
N ASN A 38 9.20 -9.06 2.51
CA ASN A 38 9.10 -8.42 3.82
C ASN A 38 9.20 -6.88 3.78
N SER A 39 9.52 -6.30 2.62
CA SER A 39 9.67 -4.86 2.44
C SER A 39 9.11 -4.40 1.09
N THR A 40 8.74 -3.12 1.02
CA THR A 40 8.23 -2.51 -0.21
C THR A 40 9.25 -2.54 -1.35
N GLU A 41 10.53 -2.31 -1.05
CA GLU A 41 11.57 -2.38 -2.08
C GLU A 41 11.85 -3.80 -2.55
N MET A 42 11.75 -4.81 -1.67
CA MET A 42 11.85 -6.20 -2.11
C MET A 42 10.71 -6.59 -3.07
N VAL A 43 9.48 -6.14 -2.80
CA VAL A 43 8.36 -6.28 -3.74
C VAL A 43 8.70 -5.64 -5.08
N ARG A 44 9.16 -4.38 -5.06
CA ARG A 44 9.53 -3.63 -6.26
C ARG A 44 10.63 -4.31 -7.06
N SER A 45 11.68 -4.79 -6.42
CA SER A 45 12.77 -5.54 -7.04
C SER A 45 12.27 -6.80 -7.73
N LEU A 46 11.46 -7.62 -7.05
CA LEU A 46 10.91 -8.86 -7.60
C LEU A 46 9.98 -8.61 -8.80
N VAL A 47 9.09 -7.63 -8.70
CA VAL A 47 8.19 -7.25 -9.81
C VAL A 47 9.00 -6.72 -10.99
N SER A 48 9.99 -5.85 -10.74
CA SER A 48 10.83 -5.28 -11.80
C SER A 48 11.72 -6.32 -12.50
N ALA A 49 12.01 -7.43 -11.81
CA ALA A 49 12.72 -8.58 -12.35
C ALA A 49 11.79 -9.58 -13.08
N GLY A 50 10.49 -9.29 -13.20
CA GLY A 50 9.54 -10.09 -13.98
C GLY A 50 8.85 -11.21 -13.22
N HIS A 51 8.92 -11.25 -11.88
CA HIS A 51 8.29 -12.30 -11.08
C HIS A 51 6.76 -12.15 -10.90
N GLY A 52 6.14 -11.18 -11.55
CA GLY A 52 4.68 -10.97 -11.49
C GLY A 52 4.31 -9.51 -11.27
N CYS A 53 3.23 -9.27 -10.54
CA CYS A 53 2.78 -7.94 -10.14
C CYS A 53 2.56 -7.85 -8.63
N ALA A 54 2.24 -6.66 -8.11
CA ALA A 54 1.91 -6.45 -6.71
C ALA A 54 0.80 -5.42 -6.54
N VAL A 55 0.02 -5.57 -5.46
CA VAL A 55 -0.90 -4.53 -4.99
C VAL A 55 -0.23 -3.82 -3.81
N LEU A 56 -0.17 -2.50 -3.86
CA LEU A 56 0.40 -1.65 -2.83
C LEU A 56 -0.58 -0.54 -2.44
N ASN A 57 -0.53 -0.14 -1.17
CA ASN A 57 -1.41 0.89 -0.59
C ASN A 57 -0.82 2.30 -0.66
N MET A 58 0.37 2.42 -1.26
CA MET A 58 1.12 3.65 -1.43
C MET A 58 1.66 3.68 -2.85
N ARG A 59 1.85 4.90 -3.38
CA ARG A 59 2.54 5.12 -4.64
C ARG A 59 3.97 5.56 -4.35
N PRO A 60 4.99 4.72 -4.60
CA PRO A 60 6.37 5.14 -4.44
C PRO A 60 6.72 6.32 -5.36
N MET A 61 7.55 7.24 -4.88
CA MET A 61 7.93 8.44 -5.65
C MET A 61 8.84 8.14 -6.85
N THR A 62 9.59 7.04 -6.78
CA THR A 62 10.47 6.57 -7.86
C THR A 62 9.86 5.40 -8.61
N LEU A 63 10.05 5.35 -9.93
CA LEU A 63 9.69 4.19 -10.76
C LEU A 63 10.80 3.15 -10.82
N THR A 64 12.03 3.52 -10.51
CA THR A 64 13.19 2.62 -10.58
C THR A 64 13.29 1.83 -9.28
N SER A 65 13.30 0.50 -9.37
CA SER A 65 13.58 -0.37 -8.24
C SER A 65 15.08 -0.37 -7.91
N TYR A 66 15.47 -0.99 -6.79
CA TYR A 66 16.89 -1.19 -6.47
C TYR A 66 17.62 -2.10 -7.47
N CYS A 67 16.90 -2.82 -8.33
CA CYS A 67 17.48 -3.59 -9.42
C CYS A 67 17.78 -2.73 -10.67
N GLY A 68 17.48 -1.43 -10.64
CA GLY A 68 17.70 -0.51 -11.76
C GLY A 68 16.63 -0.57 -12.85
N ALA A 69 15.67 -1.49 -12.75
CA ALA A 69 14.56 -1.62 -13.69
C ALA A 69 13.36 -0.74 -13.30
N GLU A 70 12.63 -0.25 -14.30
CA GLU A 70 11.46 0.58 -14.10
C GLU A 70 10.20 -0.23 -13.78
N LEU A 71 9.28 0.40 -13.05
CA LEU A 71 7.99 -0.14 -12.67
C LEU A 71 6.87 0.82 -13.11
N ALA A 72 5.74 0.26 -13.51
CA ALA A 72 4.51 1.01 -13.74
C ALA A 72 3.56 0.89 -12.54
N GLY A 73 3.18 2.02 -11.96
CA GLY A 73 2.11 2.08 -10.95
C GLY A 73 0.76 2.35 -11.61
N LEU A 74 -0.17 1.39 -11.55
CA LEU A 74 -1.49 1.50 -12.15
C LEU A 74 -2.58 1.65 -11.07
N PRO A 75 -3.52 2.60 -11.22
CA PRO A 75 -4.66 2.70 -10.31
C PRO A 75 -5.58 1.49 -10.49
N ILE A 76 -6.22 1.07 -9.40
CA ILE A 76 -7.18 -0.03 -9.42
C ILE A 76 -8.59 0.56 -9.54
N SER A 77 -9.30 0.19 -10.60
CA SER A 77 -10.70 0.60 -10.79
C SER A 77 -11.67 -0.26 -9.98
N GLY A 78 -12.79 0.34 -9.59
CA GLY A 78 -13.86 -0.31 -8.83
C GLY A 78 -13.76 -0.07 -7.31
N PRO A 79 -14.83 -0.37 -6.56
CA PRO A 79 -14.83 -0.20 -5.12
C PRO A 79 -13.89 -1.22 -4.47
N LEU A 80 -13.04 -0.74 -3.57
CA LEU A 80 -12.18 -1.55 -2.71
C LEU A 80 -12.47 -1.21 -1.25
N PRO A 81 -12.29 -2.15 -0.31
CA PRO A 81 -12.39 -1.83 1.10
C PRO A 81 -11.39 -0.71 1.46
N PRO A 82 -11.79 0.27 2.29
CA PRO A 82 -10.91 1.36 2.65
C PRO A 82 -9.76 0.87 3.54
N LEU A 83 -8.62 1.54 3.43
CA LEU A 83 -7.53 1.40 4.39
C LEU A 83 -7.75 2.33 5.56
N THR A 84 -7.71 1.77 6.76
CA THR A 84 -7.80 2.54 8.00
C THR A 84 -6.38 2.86 8.49
N LEU A 85 -6.03 4.14 8.55
CA LEU A 85 -4.88 4.61 9.29
C LEU A 85 -5.29 4.89 10.74
N ALA A 86 -4.53 4.36 11.70
CA ALA A 86 -4.86 4.47 13.12
C ALA A 86 -3.69 5.05 13.92
N ILE A 87 -4.00 5.80 14.97
CA ILE A 87 -3.03 6.34 15.92
C ILE A 87 -3.13 5.54 17.22
N GLY A 88 -2.04 4.86 17.59
CA GLY A 88 -1.93 4.15 18.86
C GLY A 88 -1.32 5.03 19.94
N TYR A 89 -1.99 5.18 21.09
CA TYR A 89 -1.49 5.91 22.25
C TYR A 89 -2.15 5.42 23.54
N ASP A 90 -1.51 5.66 24.69
CA ASP A 90 -2.11 5.39 25.99
C ASP A 90 -3.21 6.43 26.29
N ARG A 91 -4.44 5.93 26.41
CA ARG A 91 -5.64 6.75 26.65
C ARG A 91 -5.84 7.09 28.13
N SER A 92 -5.16 6.44 29.06
CA SER A 92 -5.39 6.61 30.50
C SER A 92 -5.07 8.04 30.96
N ARG A 93 -3.93 8.58 30.54
CA ARG A 93 -3.47 9.95 30.85
C ARG A 93 -2.60 10.50 29.71
N PRO A 94 -3.19 10.87 28.55
CA PRO A 94 -2.39 11.39 27.46
C PRO A 94 -1.74 12.73 27.87
N ARG A 95 -0.46 12.91 27.55
CA ARG A 95 0.23 14.19 27.72
C ARG A 95 -0.39 15.26 26.81
N ARG A 96 -0.29 16.54 27.16
CA ARG A 96 -0.83 17.64 26.33
C ARG A 96 -0.28 17.61 24.90
N LEU A 97 1.01 17.31 24.74
CA LEU A 97 1.64 17.15 23.42
C LEU A 97 1.03 16.01 22.60
N VAL A 98 0.68 14.88 23.24
CA VAL A 98 0.06 13.73 22.55
C VAL A 98 -1.32 14.12 22.03
N ARG A 99 -2.14 14.80 22.83
CA ARG A 99 -3.44 15.32 22.39
C ARG A 99 -3.30 16.25 21.18
N HIS A 100 -2.40 17.24 21.28
CA HIS A 100 -2.17 18.17 20.20
C HIS A 100 -1.71 17.49 18.90
N PHE A 101 -0.87 16.46 18.99
CA PHE A 101 -0.47 15.67 17.84
C PHE A 101 -1.65 14.91 17.20
N ILE A 102 -2.50 14.28 18.03
CA ILE A 102 -3.69 13.57 17.57
C ILE A 102 -4.66 14.53 16.86
N ASP A 103 -4.93 15.69 17.46
CA ASP A 103 -5.81 16.72 16.88
C ASP A 103 -5.27 17.21 15.54
N ALA A 104 -3.95 17.46 15.46
CA ALA A 104 -3.29 17.85 14.21
C ALA A 104 -3.39 16.76 13.13
N CYS A 105 -3.22 15.48 13.48
CA CYS A 105 -3.40 14.38 12.53
C CYS A 105 -4.85 14.32 12.02
N HIS A 106 -5.84 14.41 12.92
CA HIS A 106 -7.25 14.39 12.51
C HIS A 106 -7.61 15.56 11.60
N ALA A 107 -7.18 16.78 11.95
CA ALA A 107 -7.39 17.96 11.11
C ALA A 107 -6.78 17.75 9.71
N HIS A 108 -5.50 17.35 9.65
CA HIS A 108 -4.81 17.10 8.39
C HIS A 108 -5.55 16.09 7.52
N PHE A 109 -5.86 14.89 8.02
CA PHE A 109 -6.49 13.85 7.20
C PHE A 109 -7.98 14.11 6.90
N THR A 110 -8.66 14.99 7.63
CA THR A 110 -10.06 15.36 7.36
C THR A 110 -10.16 16.47 6.31
N GLU A 111 -9.31 17.49 6.38
CA GLU A 111 -9.33 18.64 5.46
C GLU A 111 -8.76 18.29 4.08
N THR A 112 -7.72 17.48 4.04
CA THR A 112 -6.90 17.21 2.84
C THR A 112 -7.53 16.15 1.92
N GLY A 113 -8.38 15.26 2.46
CA GLY A 113 -8.94 14.15 1.72
C GLY A 113 -7.88 13.14 1.22
N PRO A 114 -8.26 11.90 0.87
CA PRO A 114 -7.28 10.85 0.55
C PRO A 114 -6.46 11.12 -0.73
N GLN A 115 -6.94 11.97 -1.64
CA GLN A 115 -6.28 12.27 -2.91
C GLN A 115 -5.02 13.13 -2.73
N GLN A 116 -5.03 14.08 -1.78
CA GLN A 116 -3.88 14.95 -1.55
C GLN A 116 -2.74 14.26 -0.77
N CYS A 117 -3.01 13.11 -0.13
CA CYS A 117 -1.98 12.25 0.44
C CYS A 117 -1.23 11.42 -0.63
N ILE A 118 -1.72 11.42 -1.87
CA ILE A 118 -0.98 10.86 -3.00
C ILE A 118 0.03 11.93 -3.43
N VAL A 119 1.28 11.76 -2.99
CA VAL A 119 2.36 12.67 -3.40
C VAL A 119 2.50 12.61 -4.91
N GLU A 120 2.14 13.71 -5.57
CA GLU A 120 2.30 13.83 -7.01
C GLU A 120 3.78 13.82 -7.38
N ARG A 121 4.08 13.18 -8.52
CA ARG A 121 5.43 13.06 -9.03
C ARG A 121 5.95 14.45 -9.38
N GLN A 122 7.10 14.84 -8.85
CA GLN A 122 7.92 15.87 -9.47
C GLN A 122 8.48 15.26 -10.76
N VAL A 123 7.92 15.62 -11.91
CA VAL A 123 8.52 15.30 -13.21
C VAL A 123 9.67 16.29 -13.38
N GLY A 124 10.89 15.82 -13.16
CA GLY A 124 12.12 16.52 -13.56
C GLY A 124 12.40 16.34 -15.03
#